data_AF-A0A5C8F318-F1
#
_entry.id   AF-A0A5C8F318-F1
#
_cell.length_a   1.000
_cell.length_b   1.000
_cell.length_c   1.000
_cell.angle_alpha   90.00
_cell.angle_beta   90.00
_cell.angle_gamma   90.00
#
_symmetry.space_group_name_H-M   'P 1'
#
loop_
_entity.id
_entity.type
_entity.pdbx_description
1 polymer ?
#
loop_
_entity_poly.entity_id
_entity_poly.type
_entity_poly.pdbx_seq_one_letter_code
_entity_poly.pdbx_strand_id
1 'polypeptide(L)'
;MKNIILIAIIILTFVISCRKSTLEVTEPGAAFFLGKMKDGNYGGFEVGNGGNTVKFNGEDYTFDSDIMGIGGIYEATNSKNYVAVVPFGDSMHTITMDKNEKDALNDIVKVVGKENSGPVIQEILTNNGKLDAEAITKNFPDKKTEVEDIIKQYGLDNKNQFGDYKEYKKN
;
A
#
# COMPACT_ATOMS: atom_id res chain seq x y z
N MET A 1 -67.42 -38.76 -19.31
CA MET A 1 -66.30 -38.96 -20.27
C MET A 1 -66.26 -37.71 -21.13
N LYS A 2 -65.21 -36.89 -21.26
CA LYS A 2 -63.82 -36.86 -20.81
C LYS A 2 -63.51 -35.37 -20.62
N ASN A 3 -62.99 -35.01 -19.45
CA ASN A 3 -62.66 -33.62 -19.13
C ASN A 3 -61.41 -33.14 -19.88
N ILE A 4 -61.40 -31.83 -20.03
CA ILE A 4 -60.53 -30.98 -20.83
C ILE A 4 -59.07 -31.03 -20.36
N ILE A 5 -58.19 -30.84 -21.35
CA ILE A 5 -56.74 -30.69 -21.37
C ILE A 5 -56.17 -29.90 -20.18
N LEU A 6 -55.10 -30.41 -19.56
CA LEU A 6 -54.08 -29.55 -18.94
C LEU A 6 -52.67 -30.10 -19.18
N ILE A 7 -51.91 -29.32 -19.92
CA ILE A 7 -50.49 -29.47 -20.21
C ILE A 7 -49.70 -29.02 -18.98
N ALA A 8 -48.91 -29.92 -18.38
CA ALA A 8 -47.93 -29.56 -17.35
C ALA A 8 -46.54 -29.51 -17.97
N ILE A 9 -46.13 -28.32 -18.43
CA ILE A 9 -44.74 -27.99 -18.77
C ILE A 9 -43.98 -27.89 -17.45
N ILE A 10 -43.14 -28.88 -17.16
CA ILE A 10 -42.15 -28.78 -16.09
C ILE A 10 -41.03 -27.87 -16.62
N ILE A 11 -41.18 -26.57 -16.37
CA ILE A 11 -40.06 -25.63 -16.47
C ILE A 11 -39.16 -25.95 -15.28
N LEU A 12 -38.18 -26.83 -15.50
CA LEU A 12 -37.09 -27.02 -14.56
C LEU A 12 -36.21 -25.78 -14.67
N THR A 13 -36.62 -24.70 -14.00
CA THR A 13 -35.74 -23.58 -13.69
C THR A 13 -34.66 -24.12 -12.77
N PHE A 14 -33.61 -24.68 -13.38
CA PHE A 14 -32.28 -24.61 -12.82
C PHE A 14 -31.96 -23.11 -12.66
N VAL A 15 -32.44 -22.52 -11.58
CA VAL A 15 -31.70 -21.50 -10.87
C VAL A 15 -30.40 -22.18 -10.46
N ILE A 16 -29.46 -22.24 -11.41
CA ILE A 16 -28.05 -22.22 -11.07
C ILE A 16 -27.94 -20.90 -10.32
N SER A 17 -28.15 -21.01 -9.02
CA SER A 17 -27.78 -20.02 -8.04
C SER A 17 -26.32 -19.77 -8.37
N CYS A 18 -26.08 -18.69 -9.12
CA CYS A 18 -24.81 -18.01 -9.16
C CYS A 18 -24.64 -17.50 -7.72
N ARG A 19 -24.35 -18.43 -6.80
CA ARG A 19 -23.79 -18.09 -5.51
C ARG A 19 -22.51 -17.42 -5.90
N LYS A 20 -22.55 -16.09 -5.89
CA LYS A 20 -21.39 -15.23 -5.97
C LYS A 20 -20.48 -15.78 -4.88
N SER A 21 -19.50 -16.58 -5.28
CA SER A 21 -18.52 -17.11 -4.35
C SER A 21 -17.95 -15.90 -3.67
N THR A 22 -18.21 -15.74 -2.37
CA THR A 22 -17.46 -14.86 -1.50
C THR A 22 -16.07 -15.47 -1.38
N LEU A 23 -15.32 -15.43 -2.47
CA LEU A 23 -13.87 -15.55 -2.43
C LEU A 23 -13.44 -14.35 -1.61
N GLU A 24 -13.11 -14.58 -0.34
CA GLU A 24 -12.26 -13.64 0.38
C GLU A 24 -11.01 -13.49 -0.48
N VAL A 25 -10.88 -12.34 -1.15
CA VAL A 25 -9.64 -11.97 -1.79
C VAL A 25 -8.68 -11.70 -0.65
N THR A 26 -8.02 -12.76 -0.17
CA THR A 26 -6.97 -12.63 0.84
C THR A 26 -5.93 -11.69 0.26
N GLU A 27 -5.72 -10.60 0.99
CA GLU A 27 -4.88 -9.50 0.51
C GLU A 27 -3.44 -9.98 0.35
N PRO A 28 -2.67 -9.44 -0.62
CA PRO A 28 -1.25 -9.69 -0.63
C PRO A 28 -0.65 -9.00 0.61
N GLY A 29 -0.45 -9.76 1.68
CA GLY A 29 0.20 -9.27 2.89
C GLY A 29 1.72 -9.18 2.71
N ALA A 30 2.44 -8.95 3.80
CA ALA A 30 3.91 -8.86 3.84
C ALA A 30 4.65 -9.87 2.96
N ALA A 31 4.23 -11.13 2.92
CA ALA A 31 4.86 -12.17 2.10
C ALA A 31 4.90 -11.84 0.59
N PHE A 32 3.85 -11.18 0.06
CA PHE A 32 3.81 -10.77 -1.34
C PHE A 32 4.79 -9.64 -1.64
N PHE A 33 4.88 -8.66 -0.75
CA PHE A 33 5.84 -7.56 -0.86
C PHE A 33 7.28 -8.07 -0.71
N LEU A 34 7.56 -8.82 0.36
CA LEU A 34 8.89 -9.39 0.62
C LEU A 34 9.35 -10.29 -0.54
N GLY A 35 8.44 -11.04 -1.16
CA GLY A 35 8.74 -11.82 -2.37
C GLY A 35 9.21 -11.00 -3.58
N LYS A 36 8.97 -9.68 -3.61
CA LYS A 36 9.47 -8.75 -4.64
C LYS A 36 10.84 -8.15 -4.28
N MET A 37 11.21 -8.16 -3.00
CA MET A 37 12.48 -7.65 -2.51
C MET A 37 13.57 -8.69 -2.77
N LYS A 38 14.30 -8.55 -3.88
CA LYS A 38 15.46 -9.42 -4.17
C LYS A 38 16.65 -8.96 -3.33
N ASP A 39 17.26 -9.89 -2.62
CA ASP A 39 18.50 -9.62 -1.90
C ASP A 39 19.60 -9.11 -2.85
N GLY A 40 20.39 -8.15 -2.39
CA GLY A 40 21.46 -7.52 -3.18
C GLY A 40 21.68 -6.04 -2.86
N ASN A 41 22.62 -5.42 -3.55
CA ASN A 41 22.96 -4.01 -3.43
C ASN A 41 22.39 -3.21 -4.61
N TYR A 42 21.62 -2.17 -4.29
CA TYR A 42 20.97 -1.24 -5.21
C TYR A 42 21.62 0.13 -5.04
N GLY A 43 22.82 0.33 -5.59
CA GLY A 43 23.48 1.65 -5.55
C GLY A 43 23.70 2.18 -4.12
N GLY A 44 24.06 1.31 -3.17
CA GLY A 44 24.26 1.66 -1.76
C GLY A 44 23.05 1.42 -0.85
N PHE A 45 21.95 0.89 -1.39
CA PHE A 45 20.84 0.32 -0.61
C PHE A 45 20.92 -1.21 -0.63
N GLU A 46 21.24 -1.80 0.50
CA GLU A 46 21.40 -3.24 0.64
C GLU A 46 20.08 -3.86 1.12
N VAL A 47 19.63 -4.88 0.39
CA VAL A 47 18.48 -5.72 0.76
C VAL A 47 19.03 -7.07 1.17
N GLY A 48 18.58 -7.56 2.33
CA GLY A 48 18.99 -8.87 2.84
C GLY A 48 17.86 -9.62 3.52
N ASN A 49 18.10 -10.91 3.76
CA ASN A 49 17.20 -11.82 4.46
C ASN A 49 15.82 -11.91 3.80
N GLY A 50 15.79 -12.03 2.47
CA GLY A 50 14.55 -12.07 1.69
C GLY A 50 13.73 -10.78 1.82
N GLY A 51 14.41 -9.64 1.90
CA GLY A 51 13.79 -8.34 2.14
C GLY A 51 13.42 -8.01 3.58
N ASN A 52 13.66 -8.89 4.56
CA ASN A 52 13.34 -8.55 5.96
C ASN A 52 14.25 -7.49 6.56
N THR A 53 15.42 -7.26 5.98
CA THR A 53 16.39 -6.26 6.44
C THR A 53 16.83 -5.39 5.29
N VAL A 54 16.93 -4.09 5.53
CA VAL A 54 17.54 -3.16 4.58
C VAL A 54 18.59 -2.31 5.28
N LYS A 55 19.62 -1.92 4.54
CA LYS A 55 20.71 -1.09 5.06
C LYS A 55 21.10 -0.02 4.06
N PHE A 56 21.17 1.20 4.53
CA PHE A 56 21.61 2.37 3.76
C PHE A 56 21.98 3.50 4.72
N ASN A 57 22.72 4.49 4.24
CA ASN A 57 23.17 5.64 5.05
C ASN A 57 23.89 5.26 6.38
N GLY A 58 24.49 4.06 6.44
CA GLY A 58 25.19 3.57 7.63
C GLY A 58 24.27 3.06 8.76
N GLU A 59 22.97 2.94 8.51
CA GLU A 59 21.98 2.45 9.49
C GLU A 59 21.31 1.17 8.99
N ASP A 60 21.05 0.26 9.92
CA ASP A 60 20.38 -1.02 9.67
C ASP A 60 18.90 -0.92 10.06
N TYR A 61 18.01 -1.38 9.18
CA TYR A 61 16.57 -1.34 9.38
C TYR A 61 15.96 -2.75 9.26
N THR A 62 14.94 -3.02 10.06
CA THR A 62 14.21 -4.30 10.06
C THR A 62 12.76 -4.06 9.65
N PHE A 63 12.21 -4.98 8.86
CA PHE A 63 10.83 -4.94 8.42
C PHE A 63 9.87 -4.92 9.62
N ASP A 64 8.95 -3.95 9.61
CA ASP A 64 7.96 -3.72 10.67
C ASP A 64 6.55 -4.04 10.16
N SER A 65 6.14 -3.45 9.05
CA SER A 65 4.82 -3.70 8.45
C SER A 65 4.84 -3.57 6.94
N ASP A 66 3.93 -4.24 6.25
CA ASP A 66 3.72 -3.96 4.83
C ASP A 66 2.84 -2.73 4.63
N ILE A 67 2.99 -2.12 3.46
CA ILE A 67 2.07 -1.09 2.99
C ILE A 67 1.21 -1.74 1.93
N MET A 68 0.18 -2.47 2.36
CA MET A 68 -0.81 -3.17 1.52
C MET A 68 -0.21 -3.98 0.35
N GLY A 69 0.92 -4.65 0.58
CA GLY A 69 1.61 -5.45 -0.43
C GLY A 69 2.31 -4.68 -1.57
N ILE A 70 2.30 -3.35 -1.55
CA ILE A 70 3.01 -2.50 -2.53
C ILE A 70 4.35 -1.98 -2.02
N GLY A 71 4.50 -1.88 -0.70
CA GLY A 71 5.70 -1.38 -0.03
C GLY A 71 5.92 -2.07 1.32
N GLY A 72 7.00 -1.67 1.99
CA GLY A 72 7.28 -2.05 3.38
C GLY A 72 7.73 -0.85 4.19
N ILE A 73 7.32 -0.81 5.45
CA ILE A 73 7.85 0.09 6.46
C ILE A 73 8.89 -0.70 7.25
N TYR A 74 10.05 -0.10 7.43
CA TYR A 74 11.15 -0.67 8.20
C TYR A 74 11.50 0.25 9.35
N GLU A 75 11.73 -0.32 10.52
CA GLU A 75 12.17 0.39 11.72
C GLU A 75 13.69 0.34 11.84
N ALA A 76 14.28 1.49 12.15
CA ALA A 76 15.70 1.57 12.41
C ALA A 76 16.08 0.83 13.69
N THR A 77 17.23 0.14 13.67
CA THR A 77 17.68 -0.65 14.82
C THR A 77 18.04 0.22 16.03
N ASN A 78 18.58 1.42 15.78
CA ASN A 78 19.16 2.30 16.82
C ASN A 78 18.40 3.61 17.00
N SER A 79 17.31 3.82 16.26
CA SER A 79 16.49 5.02 16.34
C SER A 79 15.02 4.65 16.23
N LYS A 80 14.10 5.48 16.77
CA LYS A 80 12.65 5.30 16.56
C LYS A 80 12.19 5.90 15.22
N ASN A 81 13.07 5.86 14.23
CA ASN A 81 12.81 6.34 12.89
C ASN A 81 12.41 5.17 12.00
N TYR A 82 11.65 5.49 10.98
CA TYR A 82 11.12 4.54 10.01
C TYR A 82 11.57 4.93 8.61
N VAL A 83 11.51 3.96 7.71
CA VAL A 83 11.65 4.20 6.28
C VAL A 83 10.57 3.42 5.55
N ALA A 84 9.82 4.11 4.68
CA ALA A 84 8.98 3.47 3.70
C ALA A 84 9.85 3.10 2.50
N VAL A 85 9.80 1.85 2.08
CA VAL A 85 10.54 1.31 0.94
C VAL A 85 9.56 0.75 -0.06
N VAL A 86 9.67 1.21 -1.31
CA VAL A 86 8.78 0.81 -2.40
C VAL A 86 9.61 0.48 -3.64
N PRO A 87 9.56 -0.78 -4.12
CA PRO A 87 10.18 -1.14 -5.38
C PRO A 87 9.36 -0.59 -6.54
N PHE A 88 10.03 0.08 -7.47
CA PHE A 88 9.42 0.57 -8.71
C PHE A 88 10.34 0.24 -9.89
N GLY A 89 9.94 -0.70 -10.75
CA GLY A 89 10.83 -1.22 -11.79
C GLY A 89 12.10 -1.83 -11.21
N ASP A 90 13.27 -1.32 -11.62
CA ASP A 90 14.59 -1.75 -11.14
C ASP A 90 15.17 -0.83 -10.05
N SER A 91 14.38 0.10 -9.50
CA SER A 91 14.77 1.00 -8.42
C SER A 91 14.02 0.74 -7.13
N MET A 92 14.68 1.05 -6.01
CA MET A 92 14.08 1.14 -4.68
C MET A 92 13.89 2.62 -4.34
N HIS A 93 12.67 3.00 -3.99
CA HIS A 93 12.34 4.34 -3.55
C HIS A 93 12.15 4.34 -2.04
N THR A 94 12.77 5.29 -1.36
CA THR A 94 12.73 5.39 0.09
C THR A 94 12.26 6.76 0.54
N ILE A 95 11.45 6.81 1.60
CA ILE A 95 11.16 8.03 2.35
C ILE A 95 11.42 7.76 3.83
N THR A 96 12.26 8.57 4.46
CA THR A 96 12.44 8.51 5.92
C THR A 96 11.26 9.17 6.63
N MET A 97 10.87 8.61 7.76
CA MET A 97 9.71 9.04 8.53
C MET A 97 10.00 8.97 10.03
N ASP A 98 9.42 9.88 10.79
CA ASP A 98 9.21 9.66 12.22
C ASP A 98 7.95 8.81 12.48
N LYS A 99 7.61 8.61 13.76
CA LYS A 99 6.44 7.82 14.14
C LYS A 99 5.12 8.44 13.66
N ASN A 100 4.95 9.76 13.77
CA ASN A 100 3.71 10.42 13.37
C ASN A 100 3.53 10.34 11.85
N GLU A 101 4.63 10.46 11.11
CA GLU A 101 4.65 10.34 9.65
C GLU A 101 4.30 8.92 9.19
N LYS A 102 4.87 7.90 9.84
CA LYS A 102 4.50 6.50 9.63
C LYS A 102 3.00 6.28 9.87
N ASP A 103 2.49 6.77 11.00
CA ASP A 103 1.09 6.57 11.38
C ASP A 103 0.14 7.30 10.41
N ALA A 104 0.51 8.50 9.96
CA ALA A 104 -0.22 9.25 8.95
C ALA A 104 -0.26 8.51 7.60
N LEU A 105 0.87 7.97 7.14
CA LEU A 105 0.92 7.18 5.90
C LEU A 105 -0.03 5.98 5.98
N ASN A 106 0.02 5.24 7.10
CA ASN A 106 -0.84 4.09 7.33
C ASN A 106 -2.33 4.47 7.31
N ASP A 107 -2.70 5.58 7.94
CA ASP A 107 -4.11 6.01 7.98
C ASP A 107 -4.59 6.57 6.63
N ILE A 108 -3.75 7.31 5.90
CA ILE A 108 -4.04 7.75 4.53
C ILE A 108 -4.31 6.53 3.65
N VAL A 109 -3.42 5.53 3.69
CA VAL A 109 -3.53 4.29 2.90
C VAL A 109 -4.80 3.51 3.25
N LYS A 110 -5.22 3.49 4.53
CA LYS A 110 -6.49 2.88 4.94
C LYS A 110 -7.69 3.65 4.39
N VAL A 111 -7.69 4.98 4.45
CA VAL A 111 -8.81 5.84 4.01
C VAL A 111 -9.04 5.74 2.51
N VAL A 112 -7.97 5.77 1.72
CA VAL A 112 -8.05 5.71 0.25
C VAL A 112 -8.42 4.32 -0.24
N GLY A 113 -8.19 3.30 0.58
CA GLY A 113 -8.49 1.92 0.25
C GLY A 113 -7.36 1.24 -0.53
N LYS A 114 -7.30 -0.08 -0.40
CA LYS A 114 -6.23 -0.91 -0.94
C LYS A 114 -6.04 -0.75 -2.44
N GLU A 115 -7.14 -0.76 -3.17
CA GLU A 115 -7.20 -0.63 -4.62
C GLU A 115 -6.59 0.69 -5.12
N ASN A 116 -6.53 1.70 -4.26
CA ASN A 116 -6.03 3.04 -4.57
C ASN A 116 -4.68 3.34 -3.89
N SER A 117 -4.20 2.47 -3.00
CA SER A 117 -2.96 2.70 -2.24
C SER A 117 -1.72 2.80 -3.11
N GLY A 118 -1.64 2.03 -4.21
CA GLY A 118 -0.54 2.06 -5.18
C GLY A 118 -0.30 3.46 -5.74
N PRO A 119 -1.30 4.06 -6.42
CA PRO A 119 -1.24 5.43 -6.90
C PRO A 119 -0.91 6.46 -5.80
N VAL A 120 -1.45 6.32 -4.59
CA VAL A 120 -1.17 7.24 -3.48
C VAL A 120 0.29 7.22 -3.08
N ILE A 121 0.84 6.03 -2.86
CA ILE A 121 2.23 5.88 -2.46
C ILE A 121 3.17 6.33 -3.58
N GLN A 122 2.82 6.02 -4.83
CA GLN A 122 3.56 6.51 -5.98
C GLN A 122 3.55 8.05 -6.04
N GLU A 123 2.39 8.68 -5.83
CA GLU A 123 2.26 10.14 -5.83
C GLU A 123 3.11 10.74 -4.70
N ILE A 124 3.02 10.22 -3.48
CA ILE A 124 3.82 10.67 -2.33
C ILE A 124 5.32 10.53 -2.63
N LEU A 125 5.76 9.39 -3.15
CA LEU A 125 7.17 9.13 -3.44
C LEU A 125 7.71 10.01 -4.57
N THR A 126 6.96 10.11 -5.67
CA THR A 126 7.39 10.88 -6.84
C THR A 126 7.26 12.39 -6.63
N ASN A 127 6.43 12.82 -5.68
CA ASN A 127 6.33 14.21 -5.23
C ASN A 127 7.27 14.52 -4.06
N ASN A 128 8.42 13.84 -3.98
CA ASN A 128 9.46 14.03 -2.95
C ASN A 128 8.93 13.99 -1.50
N GLY A 129 7.96 13.12 -1.23
CA GLY A 129 7.32 12.98 0.07
C GLY A 129 6.29 14.06 0.40
N LYS A 130 5.94 14.95 -0.53
CA LYS A 130 4.96 16.01 -0.29
C LYS A 130 3.56 15.44 0.01
N LEU A 131 2.94 15.98 1.05
CA LEU A 131 1.60 15.61 1.53
C LEU A 131 0.56 16.55 0.95
N ASP A 132 0.26 16.37 -0.33
CA ASP A 132 -0.72 17.17 -1.05
C ASP A 132 -2.03 16.39 -1.18
N ALA A 133 -3.01 16.72 -0.33
CA ALA A 133 -4.28 15.98 -0.30
C ALA A 133 -5.01 15.99 -1.65
N GLU A 134 -4.88 17.06 -2.43
CA GLU A 134 -5.50 17.14 -3.76
C GLU A 134 -4.82 16.22 -4.76
N ALA A 135 -3.48 16.17 -4.75
CA ALA A 135 -2.73 15.24 -5.59
C ALA A 135 -2.98 13.79 -5.18
N ILE A 136 -2.90 13.50 -3.87
CA ILE A 136 -3.14 12.19 -3.28
C ILE A 136 -4.53 11.68 -3.64
N THR A 137 -5.55 12.54 -3.58
CA THR A 137 -6.96 12.14 -3.78
C THR A 137 -7.52 12.47 -5.16
N LYS A 138 -6.65 12.79 -6.13
CA LYS A 138 -7.06 13.19 -7.49
C LYS A 138 -8.06 12.25 -8.16
N ASN A 139 -7.92 10.94 -7.92
CA ASN A 139 -8.78 9.91 -8.51
C ASN A 139 -9.94 9.45 -7.60
N PHE A 140 -10.02 9.96 -6.37
CA PHE A 140 -11.02 9.63 -5.35
C PHE A 140 -11.29 10.88 -4.50
N PRO A 141 -11.86 11.94 -5.11
CA PRO A 141 -11.99 13.25 -4.49
C PRO A 141 -12.90 13.25 -3.26
N ASP A 142 -13.77 12.24 -3.11
CA ASP A 142 -14.60 12.01 -1.93
C ASP A 142 -13.76 11.73 -0.66
N LYS A 143 -12.50 11.31 -0.80
CA LYS A 143 -11.58 11.05 0.31
C LYS A 143 -10.74 12.26 0.70
N LYS A 144 -10.80 13.37 -0.05
CA LYS A 144 -9.94 14.55 0.15
C LYS A 144 -10.00 15.06 1.59
N THR A 145 -11.20 15.26 2.14
CA THR A 145 -11.38 15.79 3.49
C THR A 145 -10.79 14.87 4.55
N GLU A 146 -11.01 13.55 4.45
CA GLU A 146 -10.45 12.59 5.40
C GLU A 146 -8.91 12.59 5.36
N VAL A 147 -8.30 12.69 4.16
CA VAL A 147 -6.85 12.79 4.01
C VAL A 147 -6.31 14.11 4.59
N GLU A 148 -6.98 15.24 4.37
CA GLU A 148 -6.61 16.53 4.96
C GLU A 148 -6.69 16.49 6.50
N ASP A 149 -7.71 15.83 7.04
CA ASP A 149 -7.89 15.69 8.48
C ASP A 149 -6.81 14.80 9.10
N ILE A 150 -6.40 13.72 8.42
CA ILE A 150 -5.26 12.90 8.85
C ILE A 150 -3.97 13.73 8.87
N ILE A 151 -3.67 14.49 7.81
CA ILE A 151 -2.47 15.33 7.73
C ILE A 151 -2.41 16.32 8.90
N LYS A 152 -3.54 16.96 9.23
CA LYS A 152 -3.65 17.88 10.37
C LYS A 152 -3.55 17.16 11.71
N GLN A 153 -4.21 16.01 11.86
CA GLN A 153 -4.22 15.20 13.08
C GLN A 153 -2.80 14.83 13.52
N TYR A 154 -1.93 14.50 12.55
CA TYR A 154 -0.54 14.15 12.81
C TYR A 154 0.41 15.37 12.81
N GLY A 155 -0.11 16.60 12.67
CA GLY A 155 0.67 17.84 12.71
C GLY A 155 1.59 18.05 11.50
N LEU A 156 1.27 17.43 10.37
CA LEU A 156 2.10 17.42 9.16
C LEU A 156 1.75 18.56 8.19
N ASP A 157 0.68 19.31 8.47
CA ASP A 157 0.22 20.48 7.71
C ASP A 157 1.26 21.61 7.64
N ASN A 158 2.04 21.81 8.70
CA ASN A 158 3.09 22.81 8.74
C ASN A 158 4.36 22.35 8.01
N LYS A 159 4.60 21.03 7.95
CA LYS A 159 5.76 20.43 7.29
C LYS A 159 5.52 20.27 5.79
N ASN A 160 4.28 19.94 5.39
CA ASN A 160 3.83 19.67 4.02
C ASN A 160 4.56 18.54 3.28
N GLN A 161 5.43 17.78 3.96
CA GLN A 161 6.16 16.66 3.38
C GLN A 161 6.64 15.72 4.48
N PHE A 162 6.92 14.47 4.09
CA PHE A 162 7.69 13.53 4.90
C PHE A 162 9.17 13.93 5.00
N GLY A 163 10.02 13.04 5.55
CA GLY A 163 11.47 13.21 5.53
C GLY A 163 12.10 13.00 4.15
N ASP A 164 13.38 12.65 4.14
CA ASP A 164 14.18 12.59 2.92
C ASP A 164 13.71 11.49 1.96
N TYR A 165 13.39 11.89 0.73
CA TYR A 165 13.16 11.00 -0.39
C TYR A 165 14.47 10.65 -1.11
N LYS A 166 14.63 9.39 -1.49
CA LYS A 166 15.77 8.92 -2.30
C LYS A 166 15.41 7.76 -3.20
N GLU A 167 16.01 7.75 -4.39
CA GLU A 167 15.94 6.65 -5.35
C GLU A 167 17.28 5.91 -5.38
N TYR A 168 17.21 4.59 -5.36
CA TYR A 168 18.33 3.67 -5.41
C TYR A 168 18.17 2.74 -6.60
N LYS A 169 19.02 2.90 -7.62
CA LYS A 169 18.96 2.07 -8.82
C LYS A 169 19.77 0.80 -8.64
N LYS A 170 19.27 -0.30 -9.17
CA LYS A 170 20.07 -1.51 -9.30
C LYS A 170 21.25 -1.24 -10.23
N ASN A 171 22.45 -1.58 -9.77
CA ASN A 171 23.68 -1.54 -10.57
C ASN A 171 23.69 -2.63 -11.64
#